data_AF-A0A4R6YGP9-F1
#
_entry.id   AF-A0A4R6YGP9-F1
#
_cell.length_a   1.000
_cell.length_b   1.000
_cell.length_c   1.000
_cell.angle_alpha   90.00
_cell.angle_beta   90.00
_cell.angle_gamma   90.00
#
_symmetry.space_group_name_H-M   'P 1'
#
loop_
_entity.id
_entity.type
_entity.pdbx_description
1 polymer ?
#
loop_
_entity_poly.entity_id
_entity_poly.type
_entity_poly.pdbx_seq_one_letter_code
_entity_poly.pdbx_strand_id
1 'polypeptide(L)'
;MKKPETTERLLYLIGFVQGALDHAEAECGPQPQFGAGFEARNAWWHKREEAFEHARNRIIEEGGSFMYSPPDGHAIRLAGIRSSSTGGWAGAFNNWIRAAEKRVAEQTAASHERA
;
A
#
# COMPACT_ATOMS: atom_id res chain seq x y z
N MET A 1 25.79 -3.62 1.37
CA MET A 1 24.58 -4.01 0.60
C MET A 1 23.63 -4.74 1.54
N LYS A 2 22.39 -4.29 1.74
CA LYS A 2 21.40 -5.09 2.49
C LYS A 2 21.07 -6.33 1.64
N LYS A 3 20.99 -7.52 2.25
CA LYS A 3 20.56 -8.74 1.55
C LYS A 3 19.15 -8.50 0.98
N PRO A 4 18.85 -9.00 -0.23
CA PRO A 4 17.50 -8.92 -0.77
C PRO A 4 16.54 -9.66 0.17
N GLU A 5 15.34 -9.11 0.32
CA GLU A 5 14.25 -9.75 1.09
C GLU A 5 13.95 -11.14 0.51
N THR A 6 13.61 -12.10 1.36
CA THR A 6 13.29 -13.46 0.90
C THR A 6 11.97 -13.45 0.12
N THR A 7 11.83 -14.38 -0.83
CA THR A 7 10.59 -14.53 -1.62
C THR A 7 9.39 -14.81 -0.72
N GLU A 8 9.55 -15.66 0.30
CA GLU A 8 8.51 -15.96 1.29
C GLU A 8 8.06 -14.72 2.04
N ARG A 9 8.99 -13.86 2.47
CA ARG A 9 8.65 -12.63 3.18
C ARG A 9 7.95 -11.63 2.26
N LEU A 10 8.35 -11.53 1.00
CA LEU A 10 7.65 -10.68 0.03
C LEU A 10 6.22 -11.16 -0.23
N LEU A 11 5.99 -12.47 -0.39
CA LEU A 11 4.66 -13.04 -0.54
C LEU A 11 3.77 -12.78 0.68
N TYR A 12 4.31 -12.95 1.89
CA TYR A 12 3.62 -12.57 3.13
C TYR A 12 3.22 -11.10 3.12
N LEU A 13 4.17 -10.20 2.81
CA LEU A 13 3.92 -8.76 2.83
C LEU A 13 2.93 -8.32 1.74
N ILE A 14 2.90 -8.97 0.57
CA ILE A 14 1.87 -8.75 -0.44
C ILE A 14 0.48 -9.03 0.14
N GLY A 15 0.28 -10.21 0.73
CA GLY A 15 -0.99 -10.57 1.36
C GLY A 15 -1.35 -9.64 2.53
N PHE A 16 -0.36 -9.24 3.32
CA PHE A 16 -0.54 -8.32 4.44
C PHE A 16 -1.00 -6.92 3.98
N VAL A 17 -0.32 -6.33 2.99
CA VAL A 17 -0.66 -5.00 2.46
C VAL A 17 -2.00 -5.04 1.73
N GLN A 18 -2.30 -6.11 0.98
CA GLN A 18 -3.62 -6.31 0.36
C GLN A 18 -4.72 -6.37 1.42
N GLY A 19 -4.55 -7.17 2.48
CA GLY A 19 -5.53 -7.25 3.56
C GLY A 19 -5.71 -5.93 4.33
N ALA A 20 -4.64 -5.14 4.49
CA ALA A 20 -4.73 -3.80 5.07
C ALA A 20 -5.49 -2.82 4.16
N LEU A 21 -5.28 -2.90 2.84
CA LEU A 21 -6.02 -2.12 1.84
C LEU A 21 -7.51 -2.48 1.84
N ASP A 22 -7.84 -3.77 1.74
CA ASP A 22 -9.22 -4.25 1.69
C ASP A 22 -10.00 -3.86 2.95
N HIS A 23 -9.35 -3.95 4.12
CA HIS A 23 -9.95 -3.53 5.39
C HIS A 23 -10.23 -2.01 5.42
N ALA A 24 -9.28 -1.19 4.98
CA ALA A 24 -9.46 0.26 4.93
C ALA A 24 -10.56 0.68 3.94
N GLU A 25 -10.66 0.01 2.78
CA GLU A 25 -11.72 0.27 1.81
C GLU A 25 -13.10 -0.13 2.35
N ALA A 26 -13.20 -1.28 3.02
CA ALA A 26 -14.42 -1.72 3.68
C ALA A 26 -14.85 -0.77 4.81
N GLU A 27 -13.90 -0.32 5.64
CA GLU A 27 -14.15 0.63 6.74
C GLU A 27 -14.61 1.99 6.21
N CYS A 28 -13.93 2.52 5.18
CA CYS A 28 -14.28 3.77 4.51
C CYS A 28 -15.71 3.74 3.94
N GLY A 29 -16.09 2.65 3.28
CA GLY A 29 -17.37 2.53 2.59
C GLY A 29 -17.43 3.34 1.29
N PRO A 30 -18.56 3.28 0.57
CA PRO A 30 -18.68 3.83 -0.78
C PRO A 30 -18.54 5.35 -0.79
N GLN A 31 -17.89 5.87 -1.83
CA GLN A 31 -17.83 7.30 -2.07
C GLN A 31 -19.25 7.88 -2.26
N PRO A 32 -19.58 9.02 -1.62
CA PRO A 32 -20.85 9.69 -1.85
C PRO A 32 -21.06 10.01 -3.33
N GLN A 33 -22.29 9.80 -3.81
CA GLN A 33 -22.66 10.10 -5.18
C GLN A 33 -22.43 11.58 -5.54
N PHE A 34 -22.27 11.85 -6.83
CA PHE A 34 -22.20 13.22 -7.32
C PHE A 34 -23.44 14.00 -6.88
N GLY A 35 -23.24 15.20 -6.32
CA GLY A 35 -24.34 16.01 -5.79
C GLY A 35 -24.76 15.73 -4.34
N ALA A 36 -24.10 14.81 -3.61
CA ALA A 36 -24.39 14.52 -2.19
C ALA A 36 -24.11 15.68 -1.20
N GLY A 37 -23.78 16.88 -1.70
CA GLY A 37 -23.43 18.03 -0.89
C GLY A 37 -21.98 18.03 -0.41
N PHE A 38 -21.58 19.12 0.24
CA PHE A 38 -20.25 19.26 0.81
C PHE A 38 -20.07 18.39 2.07
N GLU A 39 -21.04 18.38 2.97
CA GLU A 39 -20.97 17.69 4.26
C GLU A 39 -20.78 16.18 4.12
N ALA A 40 -21.56 15.52 3.26
CA ALA A 40 -21.44 14.08 3.03
C ALA A 40 -20.05 13.71 2.46
N ARG A 41 -19.53 14.52 1.53
CA ARG A 41 -18.18 14.34 0.97
C ARG A 41 -17.10 14.55 2.02
N ASN A 42 -17.24 15.58 2.86
CA ASN A 42 -16.28 15.87 3.92
C ASN A 42 -16.26 14.78 4.99
N ALA A 43 -17.44 14.31 5.43
CA ALA A 43 -17.56 13.20 6.38
C ALA A 43 -16.92 11.91 5.84
N TRP A 44 -17.15 11.60 4.56
CA TRP A 44 -16.51 10.45 3.92
C TRP A 44 -14.98 10.59 3.81
N TRP A 45 -14.46 11.79 3.53
CA TRP A 45 -13.02 12.06 3.57
C TRP A 45 -12.40 11.84 4.95
N HIS A 46 -13.03 12.32 6.02
CA HIS A 46 -12.51 12.07 7.37
C HIS A 46 -12.48 10.59 7.70
N LYS A 47 -13.56 9.86 7.39
CA LYS A 47 -13.64 8.41 7.61
C LYS A 47 -12.59 7.65 6.78
N ARG A 48 -12.34 8.11 5.55
CA ARG A 48 -11.30 7.54 4.70
C ARG A 48 -9.91 7.76 5.28
N GLU A 49 -9.59 8.97 5.72
CA GLU A 49 -8.28 9.27 6.32
C GLU A 49 -8.03 8.41 7.56
N GLU A 50 -9.02 8.27 8.44
CA GLU A 50 -8.95 7.42 9.63
C GLU A 50 -8.70 5.94 9.28
N ALA A 51 -9.47 5.39 8.33
CA ALA A 51 -9.29 4.01 7.87
C ALA A 51 -7.89 3.75 7.27
N PHE A 52 -7.36 4.70 6.48
CA PHE A 52 -6.01 4.57 5.92
C PHE A 52 -4.91 4.86 6.95
N GLU A 53 -5.20 5.61 8.01
CA GLU A 53 -4.31 5.71 9.17
C GLU A 53 -4.17 4.37 9.88
N HIS A 54 -5.28 3.66 10.14
CA HIS A 54 -5.26 2.30 10.70
C HIS A 54 -4.44 1.32 9.84
N ALA A 55 -4.64 1.33 8.52
CA ALA A 55 -3.87 0.49 7.60
C ALA A 55 -2.36 0.83 7.63
N ARG A 56 -2.00 2.11 7.67
CA ARG A 56 -0.60 2.53 7.77
C ARG A 56 0.03 2.09 9.08
N ASN A 57 -0.67 2.22 10.22
CA ASN A 57 -0.16 1.80 11.51
C ASN A 57 0.18 0.31 11.53
N ARG A 58 -0.69 -0.54 10.98
CA ARG A 58 -0.41 -1.98 10.82
C ARG A 58 0.81 -2.25 9.93
N ILE A 59 0.99 -1.48 8.86
CA ILE A 59 2.15 -1.65 7.97
C ILE A 59 3.46 -1.14 8.62
N ILE A 60 3.39 -0.13 9.50
CA ILE A 60 4.55 0.33 10.29
C ILE A 60 5.04 -0.80 11.20
N GLU A 61 4.14 -1.57 11.81
CA GLU A 61 4.49 -2.73 12.65
C GLU A 61 5.28 -3.80 11.87
N GLU A 62 5.07 -3.91 10.56
CA GLU A 62 5.82 -4.79 9.65
C GLU A 62 7.13 -4.18 9.13
N GLY A 63 7.54 -3.02 9.65
CA GLY A 63 8.75 -2.29 9.26
C GLY A 63 8.55 -1.36 8.06
N GLY A 64 7.31 -1.01 7.75
CA GLY A 64 6.98 -0.02 6.73
C GLY A 64 7.25 1.41 7.19
N SER A 65 7.48 2.31 6.25
CA SER A 65 7.52 3.75 6.50
C SER A 65 6.76 4.52 5.43
N PHE A 66 6.19 5.64 5.84
CA PHE A 66 5.34 6.47 5.02
C PHE A 66 5.89 7.88 4.93
N MET A 67 5.70 8.50 3.77
CA MET A 67 6.05 9.89 3.54
C MET A 67 4.99 10.53 2.67
N TYR A 68 4.60 11.75 3.02
CA TYR A 68 3.86 12.63 2.12
C TYR A 68 4.82 13.72 1.65
N SER A 69 5.09 13.77 0.36
CA SER A 69 5.95 14.81 -0.23
C SER A 69 5.37 15.23 -1.58
N PRO A 70 4.83 16.45 -1.70
CA PRO A 70 4.55 17.04 -2.99
C PRO A 70 5.83 17.09 -3.85
N PRO A 71 5.79 16.83 -5.18
CA PRO A 71 4.61 16.46 -5.97
C PRO A 71 4.30 14.95 -5.97
N ASP A 72 5.17 14.10 -5.44
CA ASP A 72 5.07 12.63 -5.45
C ASP A 72 3.83 12.10 -4.71
N GLY A 73 3.24 12.91 -3.83
CA GLY A 73 2.05 12.58 -3.07
C GLY A 73 2.35 11.60 -1.93
N HIS A 74 1.59 10.51 -1.88
CA HIS A 74 1.64 9.50 -0.84
C HIS A 74 2.66 8.43 -1.20
N ALA A 75 3.66 8.19 -0.35
CA ALA A 75 4.71 7.21 -0.58
C ALA A 75 4.82 6.19 0.56
N ILE A 76 5.03 4.94 0.17
CA ILE A 76 5.29 3.79 1.06
C ILE A 76 6.69 3.25 0.77
N ARG A 77 7.41 2.90 1.83
CA ARG A 77 8.64 2.11 1.77
C ARG A 77 8.53 0.91 2.69
N LEU A 78 8.67 -0.30 2.15
CA LEU A 78 8.57 -1.55 2.89
C LEU A 78 9.38 -2.63 2.16
N ALA A 79 10.12 -3.48 2.90
CA ALA A 79 11.01 -4.52 2.35
C ALA A 79 11.95 -4.04 1.23
N GLY A 80 12.46 -2.81 1.35
CA GLY A 80 13.36 -2.21 0.35
C GLY A 80 12.69 -1.83 -0.97
N ILE A 81 11.36 -1.89 -1.07
CA ILE A 81 10.57 -1.37 -2.19
C ILE A 81 10.02 0.00 -1.79
N ARG A 82 10.10 0.98 -2.70
CA ARG A 82 9.45 2.29 -2.57
C ARG A 82 8.45 2.45 -3.72
N SER A 83 7.23 2.85 -3.39
CA SER A 83 6.19 3.21 -4.35
C SER A 83 5.47 4.48 -3.89
N SER A 84 4.94 5.25 -4.84
CA SER A 84 4.16 6.46 -4.55
C SER A 84 2.90 6.58 -5.42
N SER A 85 1.98 7.44 -5.00
CA SER A 85 0.79 7.81 -5.76
C SER A 85 0.29 9.20 -5.38
N THR A 86 -0.06 9.98 -6.39
CA THR A 86 -0.81 11.24 -6.25
C THR A 86 -2.30 11.01 -5.96
N GLY A 87 -2.82 9.81 -6.23
CA GLY A 87 -4.22 9.45 -6.04
C GLY A 87 -4.60 8.98 -4.62
N GLY A 88 -3.67 9.03 -3.66
CA GLY A 88 -3.91 8.63 -2.27
C GLY A 88 -3.17 7.37 -1.84
N TRP A 89 -3.34 6.99 -0.57
CA TRP A 89 -2.74 5.79 0.02
C TRP A 89 -3.14 4.49 -0.71
N ALA A 90 -4.39 4.36 -1.14
CA ALA A 90 -4.86 3.20 -1.91
C ALA A 90 -4.01 2.98 -3.18
N GLY A 91 -3.72 4.05 -3.92
CA GLY A 91 -2.88 3.99 -5.11
C GLY A 91 -1.43 3.63 -4.75
N ALA A 92 -0.91 4.18 -3.66
CA ALA A 92 0.45 3.88 -3.20
C ALA A 92 0.61 2.40 -2.80
N PHE A 93 -0.39 1.82 -2.12
CA PHE A 93 -0.39 0.41 -1.72
C PHE A 93 -0.48 -0.51 -2.93
N ASN A 94 -1.40 -0.25 -3.86
CA ASN A 94 -1.50 -0.99 -5.13
C ASN A 94 -0.19 -0.96 -5.93
N ASN A 95 0.45 0.22 -6.01
CA ASN A 95 1.75 0.34 -6.68
C ASN A 95 2.86 -0.41 -5.95
N TRP A 96 2.80 -0.50 -4.62
CA TRP A 96 3.75 -1.30 -3.84
C TRP A 96 3.54 -2.80 -4.06
N ILE A 97 2.30 -3.28 -4.03
CA ILE A 97 1.94 -4.69 -4.29
C ILE A 97 2.47 -5.14 -5.65
N ARG A 98 2.17 -4.39 -6.73
CA ARG A 98 2.66 -4.70 -8.09
C ARG A 98 4.20 -4.74 -8.16
N ALA A 99 4.87 -3.83 -7.46
CA ALA A 99 6.33 -3.81 -7.42
C ALA A 99 6.90 -5.02 -6.63
N ALA A 100 6.22 -5.46 -5.57
CA ALA A 100 6.59 -6.65 -4.81
C ALA A 100 6.37 -7.92 -5.63
N GLU A 101 5.24 -8.06 -6.33
CA GLU A 101 4.96 -9.17 -7.23
C GLU A 101 6.01 -9.29 -8.33
N LYS A 102 6.39 -8.17 -8.95
CA LYS A 102 7.47 -8.13 -9.94
C LYS A 102 8.78 -8.65 -9.35
N ARG A 103 9.13 -8.24 -8.12
CA ARG A 103 10.35 -8.70 -7.45
C ARG A 103 10.32 -10.19 -7.12
N VAL A 104 9.17 -10.73 -6.71
CA VAL A 104 8.98 -12.17 -6.51
C VAL A 104 9.21 -12.95 -7.80
N ALA A 105 8.65 -12.47 -8.93
CA ALA A 105 8.84 -13.09 -10.23
C ALA A 105 10.32 -13.11 -10.65
N GLU A 106 11.03 -11.98 -10.47
CA GLU A 106 12.47 -11.87 -10.74
C GLU A 106 13.31 -12.83 -9.89
N GLN A 107 13.01 -12.94 -8.58
CA GLN A 107 13.72 -13.86 -7.67
C GLN A 107 13.48 -15.33 -8.02
N THR A 108 12.26 -15.66 -8.44
CA THR A 108 11.88 -17.03 -8.83
C THR A 108 12.58 -17.44 -10.12
N ALA A 109 12.61 -16.54 -11.12
CA ALA A 109 13.32 -16.77 -12.39
C ALA A 109 14.83 -16.96 -12.17
N ALA A 110 15.46 -16.08 -11.40
CA ALA A 110 16.89 -16.16 -11.09
C ALA A 110 17.28 -17.42 -10.31
N SER A 111 16.35 -18.02 -9.57
CA SER A 111 16.57 -19.28 -8.85
C SER A 111 16.51 -20.50 -9.79
N HIS A 112 15.70 -20.45 -10.84
CA HIS A 112 15.62 -21.50 -11.87
C HIS A 112 16.82 -21.50 -12.81
N GLU A 113 17.40 -20.33 -13.13
CA GLU A 113 18.59 -20.24 -14.00
C GLU A 113 19.90 -20.71 -13.34
N ARG A 114 19.91 -20.87 -12.01
CA ARG A 114 21.08 -21.29 -11.23
C ARG A 114 21.04 -22.76 -10.80
N ALA A 115 19.93 -23.45 -11.04
CA ALA A 115 19.72 -24.86 -10.74
C ALA A 115 20.06 -25.71 -11.97
#